data_AF-A0A371KDV2-F1
#
_entry.id   AF-A0A371KDV2-F1
#
_cell.length_a   1.000
_cell.length_b   1.000
_cell.length_c   1.000
_cell.angle_alpha   90.00
_cell.angle_beta   90.00
_cell.angle_gamma   90.00
#
_symmetry.space_group_name_H-M   'P 1'
#
loop_
_entity.id
_entity.type
_entity.pdbx_description
1 polymer ?
#
loop_
_entity_poly.entity_id
_entity_poly.type
_entity_poly.pdbx_seq_one_letter_code
_entity_poly.pdbx_strand_id
1 'polypeptide(L)'
;NRCIADTGILNEAGQCDEDDWEEVDPVDPPSLLIQDELHLLREEFGSFDSHYETLIQHLNRAFSDDTWHTKIVAATATIKGAEQQVEALYMKDTNVFPSPSPRLKQSFYAYAHPTRIQRRMLGALPRTLSRTYAIEKIHEEYARAIQEYRAAPETLYDALTQVSDEYTLEQAELPSDPTSLEAVIDDILDDYETQVSYHYSRDNTDLMKRVLRTLINVHLSDDGEPYYPLNGQLMT
;
A
#
# COMPACT_ATOMS: atom_id res chain seq x y z
N ASN A 1 -27.41 -0.49 -33.13
CA ASN A 1 -27.93 0.87 -32.96
C ASN A 1 -26.84 1.74 -32.35
N ARG A 2 -25.97 2.29 -33.21
CA ARG A 2 -24.94 3.26 -32.81
C ARG A 2 -25.50 4.67 -33.03
N CYS A 3 -25.47 5.49 -31.99
CA CYS A 3 -25.74 6.93 -32.06
C CYS A 3 -24.39 7.65 -32.25
N ILE A 4 -24.24 8.43 -33.32
CA ILE A 4 -23.02 9.20 -33.63
C ILE A 4 -23.05 10.54 -32.87
N ALA A 5 -23.42 10.55 -31.59
CA ALA A 5 -23.20 11.72 -30.73
C ALA A 5 -21.74 11.79 -30.22
N ASP A 6 -20.97 10.71 -30.39
CA ASP A 6 -19.72 10.46 -29.66
C ASP A 6 -18.44 10.83 -30.43
N THR A 7 -18.49 11.83 -31.32
CA THR A 7 -17.25 12.47 -31.82
C THR A 7 -16.87 13.73 -31.04
N GLY A 8 -17.66 14.10 -30.03
CA GLY A 8 -17.35 15.21 -29.12
C GLY A 8 -17.61 14.80 -27.69
N ILE A 9 -16.58 14.82 -26.85
CA ILE A 9 -16.69 14.67 -25.41
C ILE A 9 -17.61 15.81 -24.92
N LEU A 10 -18.86 15.48 -24.61
CA LEU A 10 -19.86 16.35 -23.98
C LEU A 10 -20.39 17.51 -24.85
N ASN A 11 -21.28 17.23 -25.81
CA ASN A 11 -22.18 18.27 -26.34
C ASN A 11 -23.53 18.20 -25.63
N GLU A 12 -23.88 19.26 -24.90
CA GLU A 12 -25.13 19.48 -24.14
C GLU A 12 -26.41 19.54 -25.02
N ALA A 13 -26.36 19.07 -26.28
CA ALA A 13 -27.51 19.04 -27.18
C ALA A 13 -27.53 17.79 -28.10
N GLY A 14 -26.94 16.66 -27.66
CA GLY A 14 -27.02 15.40 -28.40
C GLY A 14 -28.38 14.71 -28.24
N GLN A 15 -29.41 15.19 -28.94
CA GLN A 15 -30.63 14.41 -29.13
C GLN A 15 -30.40 13.47 -30.30
N CYS A 16 -30.16 12.19 -30.01
CA CYS A 16 -30.28 11.11 -30.99
C CYS A 16 -31.72 10.61 -30.95
N ASP A 17 -32.40 10.59 -32.08
CA ASP A 17 -33.68 9.91 -32.24
C ASP A 17 -33.48 8.48 -32.78
N GLU A 18 -34.57 7.73 -32.94
CA GLU A 18 -34.52 6.36 -33.49
C GLU A 18 -34.13 6.36 -34.98
N ASP A 19 -34.32 7.48 -35.69
CA ASP A 19 -33.95 7.63 -37.10
C ASP A 19 -32.42 7.80 -37.27
N ASP A 20 -31.72 8.26 -36.24
CA ASP A 20 -30.25 8.37 -36.17
C ASP A 20 -29.55 7.04 -35.84
N TRP A 21 -30.28 5.95 -35.62
CA TRP A 21 -29.71 4.67 -35.20
C TRP A 21 -29.18 3.86 -36.37
N GLU A 22 -27.87 3.62 -36.38
CA GLU A 22 -27.28 2.64 -37.32
C GLU A 22 -27.31 1.24 -36.73
N GLU A 23 -27.89 0.29 -37.47
CA GLU A 23 -27.76 -1.14 -37.18
C GLU A 23 -26.28 -1.52 -37.25
N VAL A 24 -25.79 -2.18 -36.21
CA VAL A 24 -24.40 -2.65 -36.14
C VAL A 24 -24.43 -4.14 -35.90
N ASP A 25 -23.45 -4.84 -36.46
CA ASP A 25 -23.24 -6.23 -36.14
C ASP A 25 -23.01 -6.39 -34.62
N PRO A 26 -23.60 -7.42 -33.99
CA PRO A 26 -23.31 -7.73 -32.60
C PRO A 26 -21.80 -7.93 -32.41
N VAL A 27 -21.24 -7.26 -31.41
CA VAL A 27 -19.85 -7.51 -30.99
C VAL A 27 -19.81 -8.65 -30.00
N ASP A 28 -18.71 -9.40 -30.00
CA ASP A 28 -18.51 -10.47 -29.03
C ASP A 28 -18.60 -9.92 -27.60
N PRO A 29 -19.31 -10.60 -26.68
CA PRO A 29 -19.37 -10.21 -25.28
C PRO A 29 -17.99 -10.31 -24.61
N PRO A 30 -17.77 -9.66 -23.45
CA PRO A 30 -16.47 -9.70 -22.76
C PRO A 30 -15.99 -11.13 -22.46
N SER A 31 -14.84 -11.54 -23.01
CA SER A 31 -14.27 -12.88 -22.79
C SER A 31 -13.35 -12.97 -21.58
N LEU A 32 -12.78 -11.84 -21.14
CA LEU A 32 -11.76 -11.78 -20.09
C LEU A 32 -12.00 -10.56 -19.18
N LEU A 33 -12.09 -10.82 -17.88
CA LEU A 33 -12.07 -9.83 -16.81
C LEU A 33 -10.73 -9.97 -16.06
N ILE A 34 -10.01 -8.85 -15.89
CA ILE A 34 -8.79 -8.82 -15.06
C ILE A 34 -9.11 -7.98 -13.83
N GLN A 35 -9.13 -8.62 -12.66
CA GLN A 35 -9.33 -7.93 -11.38
C GLN A 35 -7.99 -7.78 -10.68
N ASP A 36 -7.50 -6.55 -10.60
CA ASP A 36 -6.37 -6.25 -9.74
C ASP A 36 -6.85 -6.09 -8.29
N GLU A 37 -6.05 -6.53 -7.33
CA GLU A 37 -6.35 -6.42 -5.90
C GLU A 37 -7.73 -6.92 -5.46
N LEU A 38 -8.06 -8.16 -5.81
CA LEU A 38 -9.29 -8.85 -5.38
C LEU A 38 -9.54 -8.73 -3.87
N HIS A 39 -8.49 -8.69 -3.06
CA HIS A 39 -8.59 -8.60 -1.60
C HIS A 39 -9.25 -7.29 -1.09
N LEU A 40 -9.40 -6.27 -1.93
CA LEU A 40 -10.11 -5.02 -1.62
C LEU A 40 -11.62 -5.16 -1.79
N LEU A 41 -12.09 -6.08 -2.65
CA LEU A 41 -13.51 -6.35 -2.89
C LEU A 41 -14.10 -7.21 -1.76
N ARG A 42 -14.18 -6.64 -0.56
CA ARG A 42 -14.69 -7.28 0.65
C ARG A 42 -15.82 -6.48 1.28
N GLU A 43 -16.54 -7.13 2.18
CA GLU A 43 -17.59 -6.52 2.99
C GLU A 43 -18.62 -5.77 2.14
N GLU A 44 -18.87 -4.48 2.42
CA GLU A 44 -19.85 -3.65 1.73
C GLU A 44 -19.47 -3.42 0.26
N PHE A 45 -18.19 -3.17 -0.02
CA PHE A 45 -17.71 -2.94 -1.38
C PHE A 45 -17.82 -4.19 -2.25
N GLY A 46 -17.41 -5.35 -1.73
CA GLY A 46 -17.55 -6.62 -2.45
C GLY A 46 -19.03 -6.98 -2.68
N SER A 47 -19.89 -6.72 -1.71
CA SER A 47 -21.34 -6.93 -1.86
C SER A 47 -21.90 -6.05 -2.99
N PHE A 48 -21.55 -4.77 -3.03
CA PHE A 48 -21.97 -3.87 -4.09
C PHE A 48 -21.45 -4.30 -5.48
N ASP A 49 -20.16 -4.61 -5.58
CA ASP A 49 -19.50 -5.06 -6.81
C ASP A 49 -20.13 -6.34 -7.39
N SER A 50 -20.43 -7.33 -6.54
CA SER A 50 -21.04 -8.59 -6.96
C SER A 50 -22.37 -8.44 -7.72
N HIS A 51 -23.11 -7.35 -7.51
CA HIS A 51 -24.34 -7.06 -8.25
C HIS A 51 -24.04 -6.72 -9.71
N TYR A 52 -23.00 -5.92 -9.96
CA TYR A 52 -22.54 -5.59 -11.31
C TYR A 52 -21.97 -6.82 -12.00
N GLU A 53 -21.17 -7.60 -11.30
CA GLU A 53 -20.60 -8.84 -11.84
C GLU A 53 -21.68 -9.85 -12.23
N THR A 54 -22.70 -10.01 -11.37
CA THR A 54 -23.85 -10.86 -11.67
C THR A 54 -24.64 -10.33 -12.86
N LEU A 55 -24.83 -9.00 -12.97
CA LEU A 55 -25.50 -8.38 -14.10
C LEU A 55 -24.76 -8.64 -15.41
N ILE A 56 -23.44 -8.40 -15.45
CA ILE A 56 -22.61 -8.63 -16.64
C ILE A 56 -22.68 -10.10 -17.06
N GLN A 57 -22.57 -11.02 -16.09
CA GLN A 57 -22.70 -12.45 -16.37
C GLN A 57 -24.09 -12.82 -16.91
N HIS A 58 -25.16 -12.22 -16.38
CA HIS A 58 -26.51 -12.45 -16.88
C HIS A 58 -26.70 -11.97 -18.31
N LEU A 59 -26.25 -10.74 -18.62
CA LEU A 59 -26.31 -10.19 -19.98
C LEU A 59 -25.51 -11.04 -20.96
N ASN A 60 -24.29 -11.46 -20.57
CA ASN A 60 -23.47 -12.33 -21.41
C ASN A 60 -24.19 -13.64 -21.74
N ARG A 61 -24.85 -14.28 -20.77
CA ARG A 61 -25.64 -15.49 -21.03
C ARG A 61 -26.86 -15.22 -21.92
N ALA A 62 -27.58 -14.13 -21.66
CA ALA A 62 -28.81 -13.78 -22.37
C ALA A 62 -28.56 -13.44 -23.86
N PHE A 63 -27.43 -12.82 -24.18
CA PHE A 63 -27.10 -12.40 -25.55
C PHE A 63 -26.21 -13.40 -26.32
N SER A 64 -25.77 -14.48 -25.68
CA SER A 64 -24.94 -15.52 -26.31
C SER A 64 -25.57 -16.92 -26.28
N ASP A 65 -26.87 -17.03 -25.96
CA ASP A 65 -27.56 -18.31 -25.77
C ASP A 65 -26.80 -19.27 -24.82
N ASP A 66 -26.25 -18.71 -23.74
CA ASP A 66 -25.42 -19.40 -22.73
C ASP A 66 -24.14 -20.07 -23.28
N THR A 67 -23.71 -19.73 -24.50
CA THR A 67 -22.48 -20.30 -25.11
C THR A 67 -21.21 -19.54 -24.73
N TRP A 68 -21.34 -18.32 -24.18
CA TRP A 68 -20.20 -17.47 -23.82
C TRP A 68 -20.06 -17.26 -22.31
N HIS A 69 -18.84 -17.44 -21.81
CA HIS A 69 -18.51 -17.23 -20.41
C HIS A 69 -17.23 -16.42 -20.26
N THR A 70 -17.32 -15.30 -19.55
CA THR A 70 -16.17 -14.48 -19.19
C THR A 70 -15.24 -15.27 -18.27
N LYS A 71 -13.96 -15.34 -18.66
CA LYS A 71 -12.86 -15.83 -17.82
C LYS A 71 -12.40 -14.71 -16.90
N ILE A 72 -12.13 -15.04 -15.64
CA ILE A 72 -11.72 -14.06 -14.64
C ILE A 72 -10.30 -14.40 -14.20
N VAL A 73 -9.40 -13.43 -14.29
CA VAL A 73 -8.03 -13.53 -13.77
C VAL A 73 -7.89 -12.46 -12.71
N ALA A 74 -7.69 -12.88 -11.47
CA ALA A 74 -7.66 -11.98 -10.32
C ALA A 74 -6.29 -12.04 -9.61
N ALA A 75 -5.72 -10.88 -9.31
CA ALA A 75 -4.54 -10.74 -8.46
C ALA A 75 -4.98 -10.48 -7.00
N THR A 76 -4.29 -11.09 -6.03
CA THR A 76 -4.57 -10.89 -4.60
C THR A 76 -3.32 -10.98 -3.75
N ALA A 77 -3.17 -10.04 -2.81
CA ALA A 77 -2.13 -10.11 -1.78
C ALA A 77 -2.41 -11.18 -0.70
N THR A 78 -3.65 -11.64 -0.56
CA THR A 78 -4.03 -12.62 0.47
C THR A 78 -4.82 -13.78 -0.13
N ILE A 79 -4.22 -14.97 -0.12
CA ILE A 79 -4.85 -16.16 -0.69
C ILE A 79 -5.86 -16.83 0.24
N LYS A 80 -5.73 -16.57 1.55
CA LYS A 80 -6.64 -17.14 2.55
C LYS A 80 -8.04 -16.57 2.36
N GLY A 81 -9.02 -17.44 2.08
CA GLY A 81 -10.40 -17.03 1.82
C GLY A 81 -10.71 -16.68 0.37
N ALA A 82 -9.73 -16.81 -0.54
CA ALA A 82 -9.92 -16.42 -1.95
C ALA A 82 -11.04 -17.22 -2.64
N GLU A 83 -11.17 -18.51 -2.32
CA GLU A 83 -12.23 -19.36 -2.88
C GLU A 83 -13.62 -18.88 -2.51
N GLN A 84 -13.86 -18.63 -1.21
CA GLN A 84 -15.15 -18.10 -0.75
C GLN A 84 -15.41 -16.70 -1.30
N GLN A 85 -14.36 -15.88 -1.45
CA GLN A 85 -14.49 -14.54 -2.00
C GLN A 85 -14.86 -14.55 -3.49
N VAL A 86 -14.23 -15.41 -4.29
CA VAL A 86 -14.54 -15.58 -5.73
C VAL A 86 -15.92 -16.18 -5.91
N GLU A 87 -16.31 -17.16 -5.09
CA GLU A 87 -17.67 -17.71 -5.10
C GLU A 87 -18.70 -16.62 -4.79
N ALA A 88 -18.47 -15.80 -3.75
CA ALA A 88 -19.39 -14.73 -3.38
C ALA A 88 -19.49 -13.60 -4.43
N LEU A 89 -18.37 -13.22 -5.06
CA LEU A 89 -18.34 -12.15 -6.07
C LEU A 89 -18.86 -12.61 -7.43
N TYR A 90 -18.44 -13.80 -7.87
CA TYR A 90 -18.57 -14.22 -9.26
C TYR A 90 -19.40 -15.49 -9.44
N MET A 91 -19.76 -16.22 -8.37
CA MET A 91 -20.43 -17.52 -8.45
C MET A 91 -19.69 -18.52 -9.36
N LYS A 92 -18.36 -18.57 -9.22
CA LYS A 92 -17.46 -19.41 -10.03
C LYS A 92 -16.50 -20.20 -9.14
N ASP A 93 -16.09 -21.37 -9.64
CA ASP A 93 -15.01 -22.14 -9.05
C ASP A 93 -13.68 -21.40 -9.20
N THR A 94 -12.80 -21.55 -8.21
CA THR A 94 -11.52 -20.83 -8.15
C THR A 94 -10.34 -21.76 -8.44
N ASN A 95 -9.40 -21.30 -9.26
CA ASN A 95 -8.10 -21.94 -9.43
C ASN A 95 -7.00 -21.02 -8.90
N VAL A 96 -6.27 -21.48 -7.89
CA VAL A 96 -5.19 -20.70 -7.26
C VAL A 96 -3.88 -20.90 -8.00
N PHE A 97 -3.32 -19.79 -8.48
CA PHE A 97 -1.99 -19.72 -9.07
C PHE A 97 -1.16 -18.62 -8.41
N PRO A 98 0.13 -18.85 -8.12
CA PRO A 98 0.83 -20.13 -8.23
C PRO A 98 0.37 -21.13 -7.16
N SER A 99 0.41 -22.42 -7.50
CA SER A 99 0.05 -23.47 -6.53
C SER A 99 1.04 -23.48 -5.36
N PRO A 100 0.59 -23.85 -4.14
CA PRO A 100 1.48 -23.99 -3.00
C PRO A 100 2.62 -24.97 -3.30
N SER A 101 3.81 -24.63 -2.83
CA SER A 101 4.98 -25.50 -2.96
C SER A 101 4.99 -26.57 -1.88
N PRO A 102 5.53 -27.77 -2.17
CA PRO A 102 5.76 -28.79 -1.14
C PRO A 102 6.85 -28.40 -0.13
N ARG A 103 7.65 -27.35 -0.41
CA ARG A 103 8.70 -26.86 0.49
C ARG A 103 8.23 -25.60 1.21
N LEU A 104 8.40 -25.58 2.53
CA LEU A 104 8.18 -24.37 3.32
C LEU A 104 9.15 -23.27 2.87
N LYS A 105 8.66 -22.03 2.79
CA LYS A 105 9.43 -20.82 2.44
C LYS A 105 10.08 -20.81 1.05
N GLN A 106 9.70 -21.72 0.15
CA GLN A 106 10.25 -21.80 -1.20
C GLN A 106 9.16 -22.26 -2.15
N SER A 107 9.01 -21.60 -3.30
CA SER A 107 8.22 -22.02 -4.45
C SER A 107 9.08 -22.06 -5.71
N PHE A 108 8.48 -22.43 -6.85
CA PHE A 108 9.14 -22.32 -8.16
C PHE A 108 9.51 -20.87 -8.49
N TYR A 109 8.71 -19.90 -8.02
CA TYR A 109 8.83 -18.49 -8.38
C TYR A 109 9.64 -17.67 -7.36
N ALA A 110 9.66 -18.06 -6.09
CA ALA A 110 10.28 -17.27 -5.04
C ALA A 110 10.79 -18.14 -3.88
N TYR A 111 11.79 -17.67 -3.13
CA TYR A 111 12.20 -18.28 -1.87
C TYR A 111 12.49 -17.21 -0.84
N ALA A 112 12.24 -17.50 0.44
CA ALA A 112 12.69 -16.65 1.52
C ALA A 112 14.19 -16.85 1.68
N HIS A 113 14.97 -15.79 1.47
CA HIS A 113 16.40 -15.85 1.74
C HIS A 113 16.61 -16.23 3.21
N PRO A 114 17.46 -17.22 3.53
CA PRO A 114 17.61 -17.71 4.90
C PRO A 114 18.09 -16.64 5.89
N THR A 115 18.68 -15.58 5.36
CA THR A 115 19.52 -14.63 6.08
C THR A 115 19.23 -13.18 5.78
N ARG A 116 18.73 -12.86 4.58
CA ARG A 116 18.41 -11.46 4.25
C ARG A 116 17.13 -11.02 4.94
N ILE A 117 17.28 -10.27 6.02
CA ILE A 117 16.18 -9.59 6.70
C ILE A 117 15.82 -8.34 5.89
N GLN A 118 14.59 -8.27 5.35
CA GLN A 118 14.12 -7.08 4.64
C GLN A 118 13.51 -6.05 5.59
N ARG A 119 12.64 -6.49 6.51
CA ARG A 119 11.92 -5.61 7.44
C ARG A 119 11.86 -6.24 8.82
N ARG A 120 12.26 -5.50 9.84
CA ARG A 120 12.01 -5.85 11.25
C ARG A 120 10.77 -5.11 11.72
N MET A 121 9.77 -5.85 12.19
CA MET A 121 8.56 -5.28 12.78
C MET A 121 8.68 -5.39 14.30
N LEU A 122 8.61 -4.25 14.99
CA LEU A 122 8.61 -4.20 16.44
C LEU A 122 7.19 -3.89 16.93
N GLY A 123 6.66 -4.78 17.77
CA GLY A 123 5.37 -4.58 18.43
C GLY A 123 5.57 -4.10 19.86
N ALA A 124 5.09 -2.89 20.18
CA ALA A 124 5.11 -2.36 21.53
C ALA A 124 3.68 -2.30 22.09
N LEU A 125 3.46 -2.88 23.27
CA LEU A 125 2.21 -2.78 24.00
C LEU A 125 2.45 -2.01 25.30
N PRO A 126 2.03 -0.73 25.41
CA PRO A 126 2.23 0.03 26.63
C PRO A 126 1.43 -0.59 27.78
N ARG A 127 2.06 -0.72 28.95
CA ARG A 127 1.39 -1.03 30.22
C ARG A 127 1.35 0.23 31.05
N THR A 128 0.18 0.54 31.62
CA THR A 128 -0.06 1.71 32.50
C THR A 128 -0.11 3.07 31.80
N LEU A 129 0.39 3.19 30.57
CA LEU A 129 0.33 4.42 29.77
C LEU A 129 -0.75 4.34 28.70
N SER A 130 -1.23 5.51 28.26
CA SER A 130 -2.16 5.57 27.14
C SER A 130 -1.47 5.18 25.83
N ARG A 131 -2.23 4.63 24.88
CA ARG A 131 -1.73 4.32 23.53
C ARG A 131 -1.20 5.57 22.83
N THR A 132 -1.90 6.70 22.99
CA THR A 132 -1.50 7.98 22.38
C THR A 132 -0.14 8.43 22.87
N TYR A 133 0.11 8.36 24.19
CA TYR A 133 1.39 8.72 24.77
C TYR A 133 2.53 7.81 24.29
N ALA A 134 2.27 6.51 24.16
CA ALA A 134 3.27 5.59 23.63
C ALA A 134 3.63 5.91 22.16
N ILE A 135 2.64 6.21 21.33
CA ILE A 135 2.87 6.59 19.92
C ILE A 135 3.60 7.94 19.83
N GLU A 136 3.18 8.93 20.62
CA GLU A 136 3.88 10.21 20.77
C GLU A 136 5.35 10.01 21.06
N LYS A 137 5.68 9.23 22.10
CA LYS A 137 7.06 9.00 22.50
C LYS A 137 7.87 8.24 21.46
N ILE A 138 7.27 7.29 20.74
CA ILE A 138 7.96 6.63 19.63
C ILE A 138 8.34 7.65 18.55
N HIS A 139 7.42 8.52 18.14
CA HIS A 139 7.71 9.54 17.11
C HIS A 139 8.73 10.59 17.57
N GLU A 140 8.64 11.02 18.83
CA GLU A 140 9.55 11.98 19.44
C GLU A 140 10.98 11.42 19.53
N GLU A 141 11.17 10.24 20.14
CA GLU A 141 12.49 9.63 20.29
C GLU A 141 13.11 9.23 18.95
N TYR A 142 12.27 8.80 17.99
CA TYR A 142 12.74 8.53 16.64
C TYR A 142 13.27 9.81 15.98
N ALA A 143 12.54 10.92 16.08
CA ALA A 143 13.00 12.20 15.54
C ALA A 143 14.30 12.67 16.20
N ARG A 144 14.40 12.55 17.53
CA ARG A 144 15.64 12.88 18.26
C ARG A 144 16.82 12.07 17.75
N ALA A 145 16.67 10.74 17.62
CA ALA A 145 17.74 9.89 17.13
C ALA A 145 18.23 10.32 15.73
N ILE A 146 17.31 10.63 14.81
CA ILE A 146 17.69 11.10 13.46
C ILE A 146 18.38 12.46 13.51
N GLN A 147 17.86 13.42 14.30
CA GLN A 147 18.41 14.76 14.42
C GLN A 147 19.79 14.76 15.11
N GLU A 148 19.99 13.93 16.12
CA GLU A 148 21.28 13.70 16.78
C GLU A 148 22.32 13.13 15.79
N TYR A 149 21.96 12.09 15.05
CA TYR A 149 22.86 11.51 14.05
C TYR A 149 23.15 12.47 12.90
N ARG A 150 22.21 13.34 12.51
CA ARG A 150 22.46 14.36 11.49
C ARG A 150 23.38 15.46 11.99
N ALA A 151 23.26 15.84 13.26
CA ALA A 151 24.14 16.84 13.88
C ALA A 151 25.56 16.30 14.16
N ALA A 152 25.71 15.00 14.35
CA ALA A 152 26.99 14.33 14.60
C ALA A 152 27.11 12.98 13.84
N PRO A 153 27.29 12.99 12.51
CA PRO A 153 27.30 11.79 11.66
C PRO A 153 28.31 10.72 12.08
N GLU A 154 29.43 11.12 12.66
CA GLU A 154 30.46 10.21 13.18
C GLU A 154 29.92 9.28 14.28
N THR A 155 28.96 9.75 15.07
CA THR A 155 28.34 8.95 16.14
C THR A 155 27.50 7.82 15.56
N LEU A 156 26.86 8.04 14.41
CA LEU A 156 26.14 6.99 13.69
C LEU A 156 27.12 5.96 13.15
N TYR A 157 28.22 6.39 12.55
CA TYR A 157 29.25 5.47 12.06
C TYR A 157 29.77 4.56 13.18
N ASP A 158 30.11 5.15 14.33
CA ASP A 158 30.55 4.40 15.51
C ASP A 158 29.45 3.43 15.99
N ALA A 159 28.20 3.88 16.07
CA ALA A 159 27.07 3.03 16.46
C ALA A 159 26.91 1.85 15.49
N LEU A 160 26.98 2.09 14.18
CA LEU A 160 26.88 1.06 13.15
C LEU A 160 27.99 0.01 13.27
N THR A 161 29.23 0.41 13.61
CA THR A 161 30.33 -0.55 13.80
C THR A 161 30.12 -1.49 14.99
N GLN A 162 29.30 -1.08 15.96
CA GLN A 162 28.96 -1.88 17.14
C GLN A 162 27.75 -2.78 16.91
N VAL A 163 26.97 -2.57 15.85
CA VAL A 163 25.83 -3.43 15.54
C VAL A 163 26.33 -4.79 15.06
N SER A 164 26.04 -5.83 15.83
CA SER A 164 26.21 -7.20 15.38
C SER A 164 25.05 -7.58 14.47
N ASP A 165 25.19 -7.35 13.16
CA ASP A 165 24.28 -7.87 12.15
C ASP A 165 24.99 -8.86 11.22
N GLU A 166 24.20 -9.54 10.40
CA GLU A 166 24.73 -10.48 9.41
C GLU A 166 25.48 -9.78 8.27
N TYR A 167 25.18 -8.49 8.06
CA TYR A 167 25.89 -7.64 7.12
C TYR A 167 26.94 -6.81 7.84
N THR A 168 28.15 -6.81 7.29
CA THR A 168 29.26 -5.98 7.78
C THR A 168 29.23 -4.63 7.08
N LEU A 169 29.61 -3.55 7.75
CA LEU A 169 29.74 -2.23 7.12
C LEU A 169 30.71 -2.21 5.93
N GLU A 170 31.67 -3.14 5.88
CA GLU A 170 32.55 -3.34 4.73
C GLU A 170 31.78 -3.61 3.42
N GLN A 171 30.56 -4.15 3.50
CA GLN A 171 29.69 -4.41 2.35
C GLN A 171 28.95 -3.15 1.88
N ALA A 172 28.89 -2.11 2.71
CA ALA A 172 28.21 -0.85 2.38
C ALA A 172 29.09 0.10 1.55
N GLU A 173 30.33 -0.30 1.24
CA GLU A 173 31.28 0.48 0.42
C GLU A 173 31.40 1.96 0.86
N LEU A 174 31.32 2.20 2.17
CA LEU A 174 31.34 3.56 2.72
C LEU A 174 32.68 4.26 2.40
N PRO A 175 32.65 5.55 2.01
CA PRO A 175 33.86 6.32 1.79
C PRO A 175 34.71 6.41 3.06
N SER A 176 36.04 6.45 2.88
CA SER A 176 36.99 6.62 3.99
C SER A 176 37.32 8.08 4.28
N ASP A 177 37.02 8.99 3.35
CA ASP A 177 37.19 10.42 3.57
C ASP A 177 35.98 10.99 4.33
N PRO A 178 36.20 11.83 5.37
CA PRO A 178 35.11 12.31 6.21
C PRO A 178 34.02 13.07 5.47
N THR A 179 34.37 13.87 4.47
CA THR A 179 33.41 14.70 3.74
C THR A 179 32.47 13.87 2.86
N SER A 180 32.97 12.86 2.15
CA SER A 180 32.10 11.98 1.38
C SER A 180 31.32 11.02 2.27
N LEU A 181 31.89 10.62 3.42
CA LEU A 181 31.18 9.81 4.40
C LEU A 181 29.96 10.56 4.96
N GLU A 182 30.13 11.83 5.33
CA GLU A 182 29.06 12.69 5.81
C GLU A 182 27.92 12.80 4.80
N ALA A 183 28.24 13.01 3.52
CA ALA A 183 27.23 13.07 2.45
C ALA A 183 26.46 11.75 2.28
N VAL A 184 27.13 10.60 2.38
CA VAL A 184 26.47 9.28 2.30
C VAL A 184 25.60 9.01 3.53
N ILE A 185 26.05 9.42 4.72
CA ILE A 185 25.26 9.28 5.95
C ILE A 185 24.01 10.16 5.89
N ASP A 186 24.13 11.39 5.39
CA ASP A 186 22.98 12.30 5.24
C ASP A 186 21.92 11.70 4.30
N ASP A 187 22.35 11.13 3.16
CA ASP A 187 21.47 10.41 2.22
C ASP A 187 20.79 9.19 2.86
N ILE A 188 21.51 8.43 3.69
CA ILE A 188 20.91 7.33 4.48
C ILE A 188 19.88 7.89 5.46
N LEU A 189 20.18 8.97 6.17
CA LEU A 189 19.27 9.55 7.16
C LEU A 189 18.01 10.16 6.52
N ASP A 190 18.08 10.63 5.27
CA ASP A 190 16.92 11.08 4.50
C ASP A 190 15.88 9.96 4.33
N ASP A 191 16.32 8.72 4.08
CA ASP A 191 15.43 7.54 4.01
C ASP A 191 14.69 7.27 5.33
N TYR A 192 15.27 7.70 6.45
CA TYR A 192 14.71 7.50 7.78
C TYR A 192 13.98 8.73 8.32
N GLU A 193 14.16 9.94 7.78
CA GLU A 193 13.53 11.16 8.31
C GLU A 193 11.99 11.11 8.21
N THR A 194 11.47 10.49 7.15
CA THR A 194 10.02 10.43 6.91
C THR A 194 9.35 9.38 7.79
N GLN A 195 8.53 9.84 8.72
CA GLN A 195 7.72 8.98 9.59
C GLN A 195 6.28 8.86 9.09
N VAL A 196 5.78 7.62 8.96
CA VAL A 196 4.40 7.34 8.55
C VAL A 196 3.62 6.74 9.73
N SER A 197 2.51 7.37 10.10
CA SER A 197 1.60 6.89 11.15
C SER A 197 0.23 6.59 10.58
N TYR A 198 -0.22 5.35 10.74
CA TYR A 198 -1.55 4.90 10.30
C TYR A 198 -2.54 4.91 11.47
N HIS A 199 -3.73 5.45 11.20
CA HIS A 199 -4.82 5.53 12.18
C HIS A 199 -6.11 5.00 11.57
N TYR A 200 -6.82 4.17 12.34
CA TYR A 200 -8.07 3.55 11.87
C TYR A 200 -9.23 4.54 11.69
N SER A 201 -9.20 5.68 12.40
CA SER A 201 -10.26 6.68 12.33
C SER A 201 -9.71 8.08 12.14
N ARG A 202 -10.54 8.95 11.56
CA ARG A 202 -10.23 10.37 11.39
C ARG A 202 -9.97 11.06 12.73
N ASP A 203 -10.78 10.78 13.75
CA ASP A 203 -10.59 11.36 15.09
C ASP A 203 -9.21 11.04 15.68
N ASN A 204 -8.71 9.82 15.47
CA ASN A 204 -7.36 9.44 15.90
C ASN A 204 -6.28 10.20 15.13
N THR A 205 -6.52 10.47 13.85
CA THR A 205 -5.61 11.25 13.00
C THR A 205 -5.56 12.70 13.45
N ASP A 206 -6.71 13.32 13.71
CA ASP A 206 -6.81 14.69 14.21
C ASP A 206 -6.19 14.83 15.61
N LEU A 207 -6.37 13.81 16.46
CA LEU A 207 -5.70 13.72 17.75
C LEU A 207 -4.17 13.70 17.58
N MET A 208 -3.65 12.87 16.67
CA MET A 208 -2.21 12.76 16.45
C MET A 208 -1.60 14.07 15.90
N LYS A 209 -2.32 14.75 14.99
CA LYS A 209 -1.91 16.08 14.51
C LYS A 209 -1.82 17.10 15.63
N ARG A 210 -2.76 17.06 16.58
CA ARG A 210 -2.70 17.92 17.76
C ARG A 210 -1.50 17.57 18.63
N VAL A 211 -1.31 16.29 18.94
CA VAL A 211 -0.18 15.77 19.74
C VAL A 211 1.16 16.20 19.14
N LEU A 212 1.34 16.05 17.82
CA LEU A 212 2.54 16.50 17.12
C LEU A 212 2.83 17.98 17.40
N ARG A 213 1.82 18.84 17.25
CA ARG A 213 1.99 20.29 17.41
C ARG A 213 2.17 20.71 18.86
N THR A 214 1.45 20.09 19.80
CA THR A 214 1.35 20.58 21.19
C THR A 214 2.25 19.84 22.17
N LEU A 215 2.76 18.67 21.81
CA LEU A 215 3.62 17.86 22.67
C LEU A 215 4.96 17.62 21.99
N ILE A 216 5.00 16.87 20.88
CA ILE A 216 6.26 16.48 20.22
C ILE A 216 7.09 17.71 19.84
N ASN A 217 6.51 18.64 19.08
CA ASN A 217 7.23 19.84 18.63
C ASN A 217 7.56 20.79 19.79
N VAL A 218 6.78 20.78 20.87
CA VAL A 218 7.08 21.58 22.06
C VAL A 218 8.29 20.99 22.77
N HIS A 219 8.30 19.68 23.03
CA HIS A 219 9.43 19.00 23.66
C HIS A 219 10.72 19.17 22.83
N LEU A 220 10.67 18.92 21.52
CA LEU A 220 11.83 19.12 20.64
C LEU A 220 12.34 20.57 20.68
N SER A 221 11.43 21.55 20.72
CA SER A 221 11.84 22.96 20.81
C SER A 221 12.44 23.31 22.18
N ASP A 222 11.90 22.74 23.26
CA ASP A 222 12.35 22.97 24.64
C ASP A 222 13.73 22.36 24.88
N ASP A 223 14.06 21.25 24.21
CA ASP A 223 15.38 20.61 24.29
C ASP A 223 16.49 21.41 23.61
N GLY A 224 16.14 22.30 22.67
CA GLY A 224 17.07 23.19 21.96
C GLY A 224 17.89 22.47 20.87
N GLU A 225 18.99 23.08 20.42
CA GLU A 225 19.84 22.48 19.38
C GLU A 225 20.41 21.11 19.83
N PRO A 226 20.41 20.07 18.96
CA PRO A 226 20.17 20.10 17.51
C PRO A 226 18.70 19.87 17.09
N TYR A 227 17.76 19.89 18.03
CA TYR A 227 16.41 19.44 17.77
C TYR A 227 15.55 20.51 17.10
N TYR A 228 14.75 20.09 16.12
CA TYR A 228 13.84 20.98 15.40
C TYR A 228 12.42 20.39 15.26
N PRO A 229 11.38 21.25 15.21
CA PRO A 229 10.00 20.82 15.05
C PRO A 229 9.77 20.00 13.78
N LEU A 230 8.91 18.99 13.88
CA LEU A 230 8.51 18.15 12.77
C LEU A 230 7.31 18.75 12.01
N ASN A 231 7.29 18.48 10.70
CA ASN A 231 6.22 18.90 9.79
C ASN A 231 5.28 17.73 9.49
N GLY A 232 4.13 17.68 10.16
CA GLY A 232 3.14 16.65 9.87
C GLY A 232 2.30 17.00 8.66
N GLN A 233 2.19 16.11 7.67
CA GLN A 233 1.24 16.20 6.55
C GLN A 233 0.14 15.13 6.64
N LEU A 234 -1.06 15.45 6.17
CA LEU A 234 -2.13 14.45 6.03
C LEU A 234 -2.02 13.89 4.62
N MET A 235 -1.91 12.58 4.49
CA MET A 235 -2.09 11.91 3.21
C MET A 235 -3.59 11.62 3.08
N THR A 236 -4.30 12.50 2.38
CA THR A 236 -5.73 12.37 2.04
C THR A 236 -5.88 11.87 0.61
#